data_AF-A0A8E0RZ55-F1
#
_entry.id   AF-A0A8E0RZ55-F1
#
_cell.length_a   1.000
_cell.length_b   1.000
_cell.length_c   1.000
_cell.angle_alpha   90.00
_cell.angle_beta   90.00
_cell.angle_gamma   90.00
#
_symmetry.space_group_name_H-M   'P 1'
#
loop_
_entity.id
_entity.type
_entity.pdbx_description
1 polymer ?
#
loop_
_entity_poly.entity_id
_entity_poly.type
_entity_poly.pdbx_seq_one_letter_code
_entity_poly.pdbx_strand_id
1 'polypeptide(L)'
;MTSSCIDVIGGRDNQRPSNNVPVPTNALNKSDKASQSVTESTYTSKSVYSVSSEMRVLAERRDLAIDIIFCQVLLSLLRQLSYHPGHNHLIEMILDQSFRRFKYREDLQPQNSENVNLVADLYAEIVGVLSQSRFALVRSRFTRHLNELRAKESSPNVKPSIVSLIMGMKFFRVKMHPIEDFVNCFTFLQELGQYFLEVKEPEIKHVLSDLFVEILLPVAAVARQEVNIPALKNFVENLYPTSLELANKKKHIPVRLSFIMPPS
;
A
#
# COMPACT_ATOMS: atom_id res chain seq x y z
N MET A 1 16.21 -19.87 -49.54
CA MET A 1 15.43 -19.49 -50.74
C MET A 1 14.42 -18.46 -50.27
N THR A 2 14.59 -17.15 -50.51
CA THR A 2 14.45 -16.40 -51.80
C THR A 2 12.99 -16.36 -52.27
N SER A 3 12.39 -15.22 -52.66
CA SER A 3 12.81 -13.80 -52.76
C SER A 3 11.55 -12.89 -52.75
N SER A 4 11.53 -11.69 -52.15
CA SER A 4 12.07 -10.37 -52.56
C SER A 4 11.26 -9.58 -53.62
N CYS A 5 10.82 -8.37 -53.20
CA CYS A 5 10.85 -7.06 -53.91
C CYS A 5 9.86 -6.64 -55.04
N ILE A 6 9.67 -5.29 -55.07
CA ILE A 6 9.01 -4.33 -56.02
C ILE A 6 7.82 -3.58 -55.35
N ASP A 7 7.81 -2.27 -55.02
CA ASP A 7 8.72 -1.10 -55.12
C ASP A 7 8.60 -0.14 -56.34
N VAL A 8 8.97 1.16 -56.17
CA VAL A 8 9.17 2.26 -57.16
C VAL A 8 7.87 2.83 -57.84
N ILE A 9 7.60 4.14 -58.10
CA ILE A 9 8.09 5.52 -57.75
C ILE A 9 6.94 6.54 -58.12
N GLY A 10 6.88 7.86 -57.79
CA GLY A 10 7.71 8.77 -56.98
C GLY A 10 7.91 10.21 -57.56
N GLY A 11 7.02 11.20 -57.30
CA GLY A 11 7.19 12.64 -57.65
C GLY A 11 6.41 13.58 -56.68
N ARG A 12 6.94 14.69 -56.12
CA ARG A 12 7.47 15.99 -56.66
C ARG A 12 6.36 17.00 -57.01
N ASP A 13 6.42 18.32 -56.72
CA ASP A 13 7.37 19.22 -56.02
C ASP A 13 6.64 20.51 -55.54
N ASN A 14 7.12 21.20 -54.48
CA ASN A 14 7.31 22.68 -54.47
C ASN A 14 8.00 23.25 -53.20
N GLN A 15 8.39 24.55 -53.22
CA GLN A 15 9.44 25.12 -52.34
C GLN A 15 9.13 26.50 -51.68
N ARG A 16 9.48 26.65 -50.38
CA ARG A 16 10.08 27.83 -49.68
C ARG A 16 9.36 29.23 -49.76
N PRO A 17 9.86 30.33 -49.12
CA PRO A 17 11.05 30.51 -48.25
C PRO A 17 10.77 31.05 -46.82
N SER A 18 11.84 31.35 -46.07
CA SER A 18 11.89 31.85 -44.69
C SER A 18 12.21 33.36 -44.60
N ASN A 19 12.04 33.99 -43.41
CA ASN A 19 12.70 35.25 -43.04
C ASN A 19 12.79 35.45 -41.51
N ASN A 20 13.66 36.35 -41.03
CA ASN A 20 14.06 36.56 -39.62
C ASN A 20 14.19 38.08 -39.28
N VAL A 21 14.48 38.40 -37.99
CA VAL A 21 15.11 39.67 -37.47
C VAL A 21 14.17 40.92 -37.36
N PRO A 22 14.29 41.87 -36.38
CA PRO A 22 14.71 41.83 -34.96
C PRO A 22 13.76 42.58 -33.95
N VAL A 23 14.22 42.65 -32.70
CA VAL A 23 13.77 43.48 -31.55
C VAL A 23 14.06 44.99 -31.70
N PRO A 24 13.29 45.89 -31.05
CA PRO A 24 13.73 47.24 -30.65
C PRO A 24 13.96 47.37 -29.13
N THR A 25 14.96 48.18 -28.74
CA THR A 25 15.33 48.48 -27.34
C THR A 25 15.26 49.98 -27.09
N ASN A 26 14.80 50.40 -25.91
CA ASN A 26 15.09 51.71 -25.29
C ASN A 26 14.59 51.71 -23.83
N ALA A 27 15.05 52.52 -22.87
CA ALA A 27 16.32 53.20 -22.58
C ALA A 27 15.96 54.33 -21.59
N LEU A 28 16.34 54.13 -20.32
CA LEU A 28 16.64 55.14 -19.28
C LEU A 28 15.90 56.50 -19.25
N ASN A 29 15.31 56.83 -18.08
CA ASN A 29 15.69 58.08 -17.41
C ASN A 29 15.43 58.10 -15.90
N LYS A 30 16.21 58.96 -15.22
CA LYS A 30 16.18 59.32 -13.79
C LYS A 30 15.58 60.74 -13.66
N SER A 31 15.21 61.33 -12.53
CA SER A 31 14.83 60.92 -11.15
C SER A 31 14.57 62.22 -10.36
N ASP A 32 13.68 62.28 -9.36
CA ASP A 32 13.93 63.14 -8.17
C ASP A 32 13.03 62.84 -6.94
N LYS A 33 13.32 63.54 -5.82
CA LYS A 33 12.76 63.35 -4.45
C LYS A 33 11.65 64.40 -4.13
N ALA A 34 10.93 64.43 -2.99
CA ALA A 34 11.05 63.74 -1.70
C ALA A 34 9.74 63.73 -0.85
N SER A 35 9.72 62.87 0.18
CA SER A 35 9.09 63.05 1.52
C SER A 35 7.57 62.86 1.76
N GLN A 36 7.30 61.98 2.75
CA GLN A 36 6.16 61.94 3.70
C GLN A 36 4.75 61.56 3.15
N SER A 37 3.91 60.77 3.85
CA SER A 37 4.06 60.05 5.15
C SER A 37 2.99 58.95 5.32
N VAL A 38 2.96 58.31 6.51
CA VAL A 38 1.96 57.35 7.05
C VAL A 38 2.11 55.87 6.62
N THR A 39 1.68 54.99 7.52
CA THR A 39 1.91 53.54 7.61
C THR A 39 0.68 52.69 7.26
N GLU A 40 0.90 51.36 7.19
CA GLU A 40 -0.10 50.29 7.03
C GLU A 40 -0.70 50.16 5.59
N SER A 41 -1.02 48.97 5.08
CA SER A 41 -1.15 47.65 5.71
C SER A 41 -0.71 46.49 4.79
N THR A 42 0.29 45.70 5.21
CA THR A 42 0.83 44.56 4.45
C THR A 42 0.06 43.26 4.74
N TYR A 43 -1.22 43.17 4.34
CA TYR A 43 -2.10 42.03 4.69
C TYR A 43 -2.74 41.25 3.53
N THR A 44 -2.49 41.58 2.27
CA THR A 44 -3.19 40.95 1.12
C THR A 44 -2.48 39.76 0.46
N SER A 45 -1.16 39.60 0.60
CA SER A 45 -0.41 38.56 -0.13
C SER A 45 -0.27 37.19 0.56
N LYS A 46 -0.53 37.08 1.87
CA LYS A 46 -0.49 35.79 2.60
C LYS A 46 -1.81 35.01 2.54
N SER A 47 -2.94 35.72 2.56
CA SER A 47 -4.28 35.13 2.66
C SER A 47 -4.64 34.22 1.48
N VAL A 48 -4.31 34.61 0.25
CA VAL A 48 -4.70 33.84 -0.96
C VAL A 48 -4.04 32.45 -0.98
N TYR A 49 -2.79 32.33 -0.51
CA TYR A 49 -2.10 31.04 -0.41
C TYR A 49 -2.58 30.19 0.77
N SER A 50 -2.91 30.80 1.92
CA SER A 50 -3.43 30.03 3.07
C SER A 50 -4.81 29.44 2.78
N VAL A 51 -5.73 30.21 2.21
CA VAL A 51 -7.09 29.74 1.85
C VAL A 51 -7.04 28.59 0.83
N SER A 52 -6.11 28.63 -0.14
CA SER A 52 -5.91 27.50 -1.07
C SER A 52 -5.39 26.24 -0.35
N SER A 53 -4.48 26.39 0.62
CA SER A 53 -3.99 25.28 1.43
C SER A 53 -5.08 24.69 2.34
N GLU A 54 -5.86 25.54 3.02
CA GLU A 54 -6.98 25.14 3.88
C GLU A 54 -8.06 24.41 3.07
N MET A 55 -8.41 24.92 1.89
CA MET A 55 -9.38 24.28 0.99
C MET A 55 -8.91 22.89 0.51
N ARG A 56 -7.60 22.70 0.29
CA ARG A 56 -7.02 21.37 -0.01
C ARG A 56 -7.10 20.42 1.19
N VAL A 57 -6.80 20.88 2.40
CA VAL A 57 -6.91 20.07 3.63
C VAL A 57 -8.36 19.68 3.91
N LEU A 58 -9.32 20.58 3.66
CA LEU A 58 -10.76 20.28 3.79
C LEU A 58 -11.23 19.28 2.72
N ALA A 59 -10.74 19.37 1.49
CA ALA A 59 -11.02 18.38 0.45
C ALA A 59 -10.46 17.00 0.79
N GLU A 60 -9.20 16.91 1.26
CA GLU A 60 -8.60 15.65 1.70
C GLU A 60 -9.40 15.02 2.85
N ARG A 61 -9.81 15.81 3.85
CA ARG A 61 -10.64 15.33 4.97
C ARG A 61 -12.01 14.84 4.53
N ARG A 62 -12.67 15.54 3.59
CA ARG A 62 -13.93 15.09 2.99
C ARG A 62 -13.75 13.75 2.28
N ASP A 63 -12.69 13.60 1.49
CA ASP A 63 -12.47 12.41 0.67
C ASP A 63 -12.11 11.20 1.55
N LEU A 64 -11.32 11.41 2.62
CA LEU A 64 -11.08 10.39 3.66
C LEU A 64 -12.36 10.01 4.42
N ALA A 65 -13.25 10.97 4.74
CA ALA A 65 -14.54 10.66 5.38
C ALA A 65 -15.46 9.84 4.45
N ILE A 66 -15.46 10.13 3.14
CA ILE A 66 -16.16 9.34 2.13
C ILE A 66 -15.60 7.91 2.07
N ASP A 67 -14.27 7.74 2.08
CA ASP A 67 -13.63 6.42 2.14
C ASP A 67 -14.01 5.62 3.40
N ILE A 68 -14.01 6.25 4.58
CA ILE A 68 -14.39 5.59 5.84
C ILE A 68 -15.83 5.08 5.75
N ILE A 69 -16.77 5.93 5.33
CA ILE A 69 -18.19 5.57 5.19
C ILE A 69 -18.36 4.46 4.14
N PHE A 70 -17.71 4.60 2.98
CA PHE A 70 -17.73 3.60 1.91
C PHE A 70 -17.24 2.24 2.40
N CYS A 71 -16.11 2.17 3.11
CA CYS A 71 -15.57 0.92 3.61
C CYS A 71 -16.45 0.29 4.69
N GLN A 72 -17.05 1.07 5.60
CA GLN A 72 -17.99 0.56 6.61
C GLN A 72 -19.26 -0.06 5.98
N VAL A 73 -19.82 0.59 4.96
CA VAL A 73 -20.95 0.05 4.18
C VAL A 73 -20.52 -1.20 3.41
N LEU A 74 -19.36 -1.17 2.73
CA LEU A 74 -18.86 -2.30 1.95
C LEU A 74 -18.54 -3.52 2.82
N LEU A 75 -17.94 -3.34 4.01
CA LEU A 75 -17.74 -4.40 4.99
C LEU A 75 -19.07 -5.02 5.45
N SER A 76 -20.08 -4.18 5.69
CA SER A 76 -21.42 -4.63 6.08
C SER A 76 -22.08 -5.47 4.97
N LEU A 77 -21.95 -5.05 3.72
CA LEU A 77 -22.46 -5.78 2.55
C LEU A 77 -21.70 -7.09 2.31
N LEU A 78 -20.36 -7.08 2.33
CA LEU A 78 -19.53 -8.27 2.13
C LEU A 78 -19.72 -9.35 3.20
N ARG A 79 -20.20 -8.97 4.40
CA ARG A 79 -20.58 -9.89 5.48
C ARG A 79 -21.98 -10.53 5.28
N GLN A 80 -22.84 -9.92 4.48
CA GLN A 80 -24.25 -10.33 4.28
C GLN A 80 -24.50 -10.97 2.90
N LEU A 81 -23.67 -10.68 1.91
CA LEU A 81 -23.84 -11.18 0.54
C LEU A 81 -23.50 -12.67 0.39
N SER A 82 -24.41 -13.43 -0.21
CA SER A 82 -24.13 -14.77 -0.72
C SER A 82 -23.31 -14.67 -2.01
N TYR A 83 -22.08 -15.21 -1.98
CA TYR A 83 -21.06 -15.02 -3.02
C TYR A 83 -21.34 -15.85 -4.29
N HIS A 84 -22.28 -15.41 -5.13
CA HIS A 84 -22.52 -16.03 -6.43
C HIS A 84 -21.24 -16.04 -7.32
N PRO A 85 -20.94 -17.13 -8.07
CA PRO A 85 -19.71 -17.24 -8.85
C PRO A 85 -19.50 -16.12 -9.90
N GLY A 86 -20.57 -15.53 -10.42
CA GLY A 86 -20.49 -14.49 -11.46
C GLY A 86 -19.82 -13.17 -11.03
N HIS A 87 -19.65 -12.90 -9.72
CA HIS A 87 -19.21 -11.58 -9.22
C HIS A 87 -17.68 -11.37 -9.18
N ASN A 88 -16.90 -12.18 -9.91
CA ASN A 88 -15.43 -12.13 -9.91
C ASN A 88 -14.88 -10.74 -10.22
N HIS A 89 -15.39 -10.10 -11.29
CA HIS A 89 -14.92 -8.79 -11.73
C HIS A 89 -15.11 -7.70 -10.67
N LEU A 90 -16.24 -7.69 -9.96
CA LEU A 90 -16.51 -6.73 -8.87
C LEU A 90 -15.54 -6.93 -7.70
N ILE A 91 -15.23 -8.19 -7.37
CA ILE A 91 -14.29 -8.53 -6.30
C ILE A 91 -12.86 -8.12 -6.69
N GLU A 92 -12.46 -8.32 -7.95
CA GLU A 92 -11.17 -7.80 -8.45
C GLU A 92 -11.09 -6.27 -8.44
N MET A 93 -12.18 -5.57 -8.80
CA MET A 93 -12.25 -4.11 -8.69
C MET A 93 -12.08 -3.63 -7.24
N ILE A 94 -12.71 -4.31 -6.27
CA ILE A 94 -12.58 -4.00 -4.83
C ILE A 94 -11.14 -4.25 -4.37
N LEU A 95 -10.56 -5.41 -4.70
CA LEU A 95 -9.17 -5.73 -4.36
C LEU A 95 -8.20 -4.70 -4.98
N ASP A 96 -8.43 -4.25 -6.21
CA ASP A 96 -7.60 -3.22 -6.83
C ASP A 96 -7.78 -1.82 -6.20
N GLN A 97 -8.91 -1.53 -5.52
CA GLN A 97 -8.97 -0.36 -4.62
C GLN A 97 -8.16 -0.59 -3.34
N SER A 98 -8.31 -1.74 -2.67
CA SER A 98 -7.54 -2.06 -1.44
C SER A 98 -6.03 -2.02 -1.68
N PHE A 99 -5.53 -2.72 -2.71
CA PHE A 99 -4.10 -2.72 -3.04
C PHE A 99 -3.59 -1.39 -3.59
N ARG A 100 -4.46 -0.47 -4.05
CA ARG A 100 -4.08 0.94 -4.28
C ARG A 100 -3.85 1.70 -2.96
N ARG A 101 -4.57 1.36 -1.89
CA ARG A 101 -4.50 2.03 -0.58
C ARG A 101 -3.33 1.54 0.28
N PHE A 102 -2.84 0.32 0.07
CA PHE A 102 -1.61 -0.19 0.68
C PHE A 102 -0.31 0.26 -0.04
N LYS A 103 -0.41 1.14 -1.03
CA LYS A 103 0.78 1.76 -1.63
C LYS A 103 1.24 2.91 -0.74
N TYR A 104 2.49 2.81 -0.28
CA TYR A 104 3.14 3.90 0.43
C TYR A 104 3.08 5.20 -0.40
N ARG A 105 2.73 6.29 0.27
CA ARG A 105 2.64 7.65 -0.29
C ARG A 105 3.47 8.59 0.58
N GLU A 106 4.48 9.19 -0.04
CA GLU A 106 5.43 10.12 0.57
C GLU A 106 4.85 11.54 0.67
N ASP A 107 3.77 11.82 -0.06
CA ASP A 107 3.05 13.09 -0.16
C ASP A 107 1.99 13.33 0.94
N LEU A 108 1.76 12.34 1.82
CA LEU A 108 0.73 12.41 2.87
C LEU A 108 1.06 13.46 3.94
N GLN A 109 0.17 14.42 4.14
CA GLN A 109 0.36 15.44 5.19
C GLN A 109 0.23 14.81 6.59
N PRO A 110 1.16 15.10 7.53
CA PRO A 110 1.12 14.51 8.86
C PRO A 110 -0.16 14.84 9.64
N GLN A 111 -0.82 15.97 9.34
CA GLN A 111 -2.08 16.41 9.97
C GLN A 111 -3.29 15.47 9.76
N ASN A 112 -3.27 14.62 8.73
CA ASN A 112 -4.38 13.70 8.43
C ASN A 112 -3.94 12.22 8.52
N SER A 113 -2.70 11.94 8.95
CA SER A 113 -2.07 10.62 8.98
C SER A 113 -2.89 9.54 9.70
N GLU A 114 -3.52 9.87 10.84
CA GLU A 114 -4.42 8.97 11.58
C GLU A 114 -5.62 8.51 10.74
N ASN A 115 -6.28 9.44 10.04
CA ASN A 115 -7.41 9.13 9.16
C ASN A 115 -6.98 8.32 7.93
N VAL A 116 -5.78 8.56 7.40
CA VAL A 116 -5.23 7.77 6.28
C VAL A 116 -4.92 6.34 6.73
N ASN A 117 -4.37 6.16 7.93
CA ASN A 117 -4.15 4.84 8.54
C ASN A 117 -5.46 4.11 8.81
N LEU A 118 -6.48 4.80 9.35
CA LEU A 118 -7.83 4.23 9.53
C LEU A 118 -8.45 3.79 8.20
N VAL A 119 -8.31 4.56 7.13
CA VAL A 119 -8.77 4.15 5.80
C VAL A 119 -8.01 2.91 5.31
N ALA A 120 -6.67 2.88 5.46
CA ALA A 120 -5.87 1.71 5.08
C ALA A 120 -6.28 0.46 5.87
N ASP A 121 -6.54 0.59 7.17
CA ASP A 121 -7.05 -0.47 8.05
C ASP A 121 -8.40 -1.01 7.59
N LEU A 122 -9.35 -0.14 7.23
CA LEU A 122 -10.66 -0.56 6.74
C LEU A 122 -10.55 -1.29 5.38
N TYR A 123 -9.66 -0.85 4.48
CA TYR A 123 -9.37 -1.57 3.24
C TYR A 123 -8.64 -2.90 3.47
N ALA A 124 -7.85 -3.03 4.54
CA ALA A 124 -7.24 -4.29 4.99
C ALA A 124 -8.28 -5.24 5.58
N GLU A 125 -9.28 -4.73 6.33
CA GLU A 125 -10.41 -5.52 6.83
C GLU A 125 -11.26 -6.08 5.68
N ILE A 126 -11.47 -5.29 4.62
CA ILE A 126 -12.13 -5.72 3.38
C ILE A 126 -11.37 -6.88 2.72
N VAL A 127 -10.04 -6.81 2.63
CA VAL A 127 -9.20 -7.91 2.11
C VAL A 127 -9.27 -9.14 3.02
N GLY A 128 -9.29 -8.93 4.34
CA GLY A 128 -9.53 -9.99 5.33
C GLY A 128 -10.86 -10.73 5.11
N VAL A 129 -11.97 -10.01 4.95
CA VAL A 129 -13.29 -10.61 4.64
C VAL A 129 -13.29 -11.33 3.29
N LEU A 130 -12.77 -10.69 2.24
CA LEU A 130 -12.69 -11.30 0.90
C LEU A 130 -11.80 -12.55 0.85
N SER A 131 -10.81 -12.67 1.74
CA SER A 131 -9.96 -13.87 1.81
C SER A 131 -10.74 -15.14 2.20
N GLN A 132 -11.84 -15.02 2.95
CA GLN A 132 -12.62 -16.18 3.44
C GLN A 132 -13.43 -16.88 2.34
N SER A 133 -13.83 -16.12 1.32
CA SER A 133 -14.58 -16.62 0.16
C SER A 133 -13.71 -16.77 -1.08
N ARG A 134 -12.77 -15.85 -1.34
CA ARG A 134 -11.99 -15.75 -2.58
C ARG A 134 -10.47 -15.76 -2.36
N PHE A 135 -10.00 -16.58 -1.43
CA PHE A 135 -8.59 -16.69 -1.03
C PHE A 135 -7.58 -16.66 -2.20
N ALA A 136 -7.80 -17.45 -3.26
CA ALA A 136 -6.90 -17.55 -4.41
C ALA A 136 -6.66 -16.19 -5.12
N LEU A 137 -7.69 -15.34 -5.24
CA LEU A 137 -7.55 -13.99 -5.83
C LEU A 137 -6.74 -13.08 -4.90
N VAL A 138 -6.98 -13.15 -3.59
CA VAL A 138 -6.23 -12.36 -2.59
C VAL A 138 -4.76 -12.76 -2.57
N ARG A 139 -4.44 -14.05 -2.48
CA ARG A 139 -3.07 -14.59 -2.56
C ARG A 139 -2.38 -14.17 -3.86
N SER A 140 -3.04 -14.33 -5.01
CA SER A 140 -2.48 -13.95 -6.32
C SER A 140 -2.14 -12.45 -6.39
N ARG A 141 -3.06 -11.56 -5.99
CA ARG A 141 -2.86 -10.11 -5.99
C ARG A 141 -1.78 -9.67 -5.00
N PHE A 142 -1.77 -10.24 -3.79
CA PHE A 142 -0.73 -9.96 -2.78
C PHE A 142 0.66 -10.41 -3.25
N THR A 143 0.82 -11.69 -3.62
CA THR A 143 2.11 -12.25 -4.02
C THR A 143 2.67 -11.57 -5.26
N ARG A 144 1.81 -11.17 -6.22
CA ARG A 144 2.22 -10.33 -7.36
C ARG A 144 2.80 -9.00 -6.88
N HIS A 145 2.10 -8.26 -6.02
CA HIS A 145 2.60 -6.97 -5.52
C HIS A 145 3.84 -7.09 -4.61
N LEU A 146 3.97 -8.16 -3.83
CA LEU A 146 5.17 -8.40 -3.03
C LEU A 146 6.39 -8.64 -3.94
N ASN A 147 6.25 -9.49 -4.96
CA ASN A 147 7.32 -9.76 -5.91
C ASN A 147 7.67 -8.53 -6.77
N GLU A 148 6.68 -7.71 -7.15
CA GLU A 148 6.89 -6.40 -7.81
C GLU A 148 7.70 -5.40 -6.98
N LEU A 149 7.73 -5.55 -5.65
CA LEU A 149 8.53 -4.72 -4.73
C LEU A 149 9.92 -5.34 -4.47
N ARG A 150 9.99 -6.66 -4.24
CA ARG A 150 11.27 -7.40 -4.13
C ARG A 150 12.16 -7.18 -5.36
N ALA A 151 11.58 -7.18 -6.56
CA ALA A 151 12.31 -6.90 -7.80
C ALA A 151 12.90 -5.47 -7.93
N LYS A 152 12.71 -4.59 -6.93
CA LYS A 152 13.11 -3.17 -6.95
C LYS A 152 13.98 -2.75 -5.76
N GLU A 153 14.54 -3.71 -5.03
CA GLU A 153 15.26 -3.53 -3.73
C GLU A 153 16.26 -2.36 -3.65
N SER A 154 16.85 -1.91 -4.77
CA SER A 154 17.73 -0.72 -4.80
C SER A 154 17.02 0.64 -4.58
N SER A 155 15.68 0.69 -4.52
CA SER A 155 14.91 1.94 -4.41
C SER A 155 14.54 2.25 -2.95
N PRO A 156 14.77 3.49 -2.43
CA PRO A 156 14.62 3.79 -1.00
C PRO A 156 13.20 3.53 -0.46
N ASN A 157 12.18 3.81 -1.26
CA ASN A 157 10.77 3.71 -0.86
C ASN A 157 10.21 2.28 -0.91
N VAL A 158 11.02 1.26 -1.28
CA VAL A 158 10.57 -0.13 -1.34
C VAL A 158 10.33 -0.71 0.06
N LYS A 159 11.17 -0.41 1.06
CA LYS A 159 10.95 -0.88 2.44
C LYS A 159 9.60 -0.43 3.03
N PRO A 160 9.23 0.87 3.06
CA PRO A 160 7.92 1.30 3.56
C PRO A 160 6.76 0.82 2.67
N SER A 161 6.98 0.62 1.37
CA SER A 161 5.98 -0.01 0.49
C SER A 161 5.70 -1.48 0.86
N ILE A 162 6.75 -2.25 1.18
CA ILE A 162 6.61 -3.64 1.63
C ILE A 162 5.92 -3.70 2.99
N VAL A 163 6.32 -2.83 3.94
CA VAL A 163 5.67 -2.71 5.26
C VAL A 163 4.17 -2.40 5.12
N SER A 164 3.80 -1.42 4.28
CA SER A 164 2.39 -1.05 4.06
C SER A 164 1.59 -2.18 3.39
N LEU A 165 2.19 -2.89 2.42
CA LEU A 165 1.58 -4.06 1.78
C LEU A 165 1.33 -5.21 2.77
N ILE A 166 2.28 -5.49 3.67
CA ILE A 166 2.15 -6.55 4.69
C ILE A 166 1.09 -6.18 5.73
N MET A 167 1.04 -4.92 6.18
CA MET A 167 -0.03 -4.41 7.05
C MET A 167 -1.42 -4.52 6.40
N GLY A 168 -1.51 -4.39 5.06
CA GLY A 168 -2.72 -4.65 4.28
C GLY A 168 -3.32 -6.06 4.42
N MET A 169 -2.57 -7.02 4.98
CA MET A 169 -3.01 -8.40 5.24
C MET A 169 -3.38 -8.67 6.70
N LYS A 170 -3.30 -7.68 7.63
CA LYS A 170 -3.43 -7.93 9.08
C LYS A 170 -4.75 -8.54 9.55
N PHE A 171 -5.83 -8.37 8.76
CA PHE A 171 -7.13 -8.98 9.02
C PHE A 171 -7.33 -10.34 8.32
N PHE A 172 -6.28 -10.91 7.73
CA PHE A 172 -6.33 -12.28 7.21
C PHE A 172 -6.62 -13.28 8.34
N ARG A 173 -7.46 -14.27 8.03
CA ARG A 173 -7.82 -15.37 8.94
C ARG A 173 -7.66 -16.70 8.19
N VAL A 174 -6.96 -17.65 8.79
CA VAL A 174 -6.91 -19.02 8.25
C VAL A 174 -8.28 -19.66 8.43
N LYS A 175 -8.83 -20.18 7.33
CA LYS A 175 -10.11 -20.88 7.31
C LYS A 175 -9.89 -22.36 7.62
N MET A 176 -10.43 -22.84 8.74
CA MET A 176 -10.16 -24.19 9.25
C MET A 176 -10.84 -25.31 8.46
N HIS A 177 -12.01 -25.02 7.86
CA HIS A 177 -12.86 -25.99 7.17
C HIS A 177 -13.36 -25.41 5.84
N PRO A 178 -13.36 -26.20 4.73
CA PRO A 178 -12.81 -27.54 4.59
C PRO A 178 -11.28 -27.58 4.72
N ILE A 179 -10.71 -28.78 4.92
CA ILE A 179 -9.26 -28.98 5.08
C ILE A 179 -8.44 -28.47 3.88
N GLU A 180 -9.03 -28.47 2.68
CA GLU A 180 -8.41 -27.90 1.48
C GLU A 180 -8.19 -26.39 1.59
N ASP A 181 -9.14 -25.64 2.16
CA ASP A 181 -8.99 -24.20 2.39
C ASP A 181 -7.94 -23.95 3.49
N PHE A 182 -7.91 -24.77 4.55
CA PHE A 182 -6.87 -24.70 5.57
C PHE A 182 -5.48 -24.90 4.95
N VAL A 183 -5.28 -25.98 4.18
CA VAL A 183 -3.99 -26.28 3.53
C VAL A 183 -3.59 -25.15 2.59
N ASN A 184 -4.50 -24.63 1.76
CA ASN A 184 -4.22 -23.51 0.86
C ASN A 184 -3.80 -22.24 1.62
N CYS A 185 -4.51 -21.88 2.70
CA CYS A 185 -4.14 -20.77 3.58
C CYS A 185 -2.78 -21.00 4.26
N PHE A 186 -2.49 -22.23 4.68
CA PHE A 186 -1.27 -22.55 5.41
C PHE A 186 -0.02 -22.64 4.51
N THR A 187 -0.15 -23.11 3.27
CA THR A 187 0.92 -23.04 2.26
C THR A 187 1.32 -21.58 1.97
N PHE A 188 0.35 -20.66 1.89
CA PHE A 188 0.66 -19.23 1.75
C PHE A 188 1.35 -18.64 2.99
N LEU A 189 0.96 -19.10 4.19
CA LEU A 189 1.65 -18.70 5.42
C LEU A 189 3.09 -19.22 5.44
N GLN A 190 3.35 -20.42 4.90
CA GLN A 190 4.70 -20.96 4.68
C GLN A 190 5.49 -20.17 3.64
N GLU A 191 4.89 -19.71 2.53
CA GLU A 191 5.52 -18.80 1.56
C GLU A 191 5.96 -17.49 2.23
N LEU A 192 5.11 -16.91 3.10
CA LEU A 192 5.44 -15.74 3.91
C LEU A 192 6.54 -16.03 4.94
N GLY A 193 6.53 -17.20 5.58
CA GLY A 193 7.56 -17.62 6.53
C GLY A 193 8.93 -17.79 5.90
N GLN A 194 8.98 -18.37 4.70
CA GLN A 194 10.21 -18.47 3.90
C GLN A 194 10.74 -17.07 3.54
N TYR A 195 9.86 -16.16 3.10
CA TYR A 195 10.24 -14.76 2.87
C TYR A 195 10.75 -14.05 4.14
N PHE A 196 10.11 -14.28 5.30
CA PHE A 196 10.60 -13.78 6.58
C PHE A 196 12.01 -14.26 6.89
N LEU A 197 12.39 -15.51 6.58
CA LEU A 197 13.75 -15.98 6.82
C LEU A 197 14.76 -15.29 5.87
N GLU A 198 14.41 -15.14 4.60
CA GLU A 198 15.23 -14.53 3.53
C GLU A 198 15.54 -13.04 3.74
N VAL A 199 14.59 -12.27 4.29
CA VAL A 199 14.72 -10.81 4.48
C VAL A 199 15.86 -10.46 5.43
N LYS A 200 16.71 -9.49 5.06
CA LYS A 200 17.78 -8.97 5.95
C LYS A 200 17.26 -7.85 6.86
N GLU A 201 16.30 -7.06 6.36
CA GLU A 201 15.83 -5.84 7.00
C GLU A 201 14.98 -6.13 8.25
N PRO A 202 15.42 -5.70 9.45
CA PRO A 202 14.74 -6.03 10.70
C PRO A 202 13.35 -5.40 10.78
N GLU A 203 13.15 -4.23 10.18
CA GLU A 203 11.87 -3.52 10.06
C GLU A 203 10.77 -4.39 9.40
N ILE A 204 11.08 -4.99 8.24
CA ILE A 204 10.16 -5.89 7.53
C ILE A 204 9.97 -7.19 8.34
N LYS A 205 11.03 -7.71 8.97
CA LYS A 205 10.95 -8.87 9.86
C LYS A 205 10.02 -8.65 11.06
N HIS A 206 10.08 -7.49 11.74
CA HIS A 206 9.16 -7.16 12.84
C HIS A 206 7.70 -7.13 12.38
N VAL A 207 7.41 -6.50 11.24
CA VAL A 207 6.04 -6.40 10.70
C VAL A 207 5.50 -7.77 10.25
N LEU A 208 6.35 -8.65 9.71
CA LEU A 208 6.00 -10.05 9.46
C LEU A 208 5.76 -10.83 10.75
N SER A 209 6.58 -10.65 11.80
CA SER A 209 6.36 -11.26 13.12
C SER A 209 5.02 -10.86 13.73
N ASP A 210 4.69 -9.56 13.72
CA ASP A 210 3.42 -9.06 14.24
C ASP A 210 2.22 -9.61 13.43
N LEU A 211 2.33 -9.67 12.10
CA LEU A 211 1.33 -10.29 11.23
C LEU A 211 1.13 -11.78 11.55
N PHE A 212 2.23 -12.55 11.76
CA PHE A 212 2.11 -13.96 12.15
C PHE A 212 1.43 -14.12 13.50
N VAL A 213 1.70 -13.26 14.49
CA VAL A 213 0.98 -13.28 15.79
C VAL A 213 -0.52 -13.00 15.59
N GLU A 214 -0.88 -12.00 14.79
CA GLU A 214 -2.29 -11.66 14.54
C GLU A 214 -3.06 -12.75 13.79
N ILE A 215 -2.42 -13.47 12.87
CA ILE A 215 -3.00 -14.60 12.13
C ILE A 215 -3.07 -15.87 12.99
N LEU A 216 -2.00 -16.20 13.72
CA LEU A 216 -1.89 -17.48 14.43
C LEU A 216 -2.62 -17.51 15.77
N LEU A 217 -2.78 -16.38 16.47
CA LEU A 217 -3.44 -16.37 17.78
C LEU A 217 -4.89 -16.93 17.76
N PRO A 218 -5.75 -16.60 16.77
CA PRO A 218 -7.04 -17.27 16.60
C PRO A 218 -6.92 -18.75 16.26
N VAL A 219 -5.97 -19.14 15.39
CA VAL A 219 -5.78 -20.54 14.98
C VAL A 219 -5.35 -21.40 16.17
N ALA A 220 -4.45 -20.90 17.01
CA ALA A 220 -3.99 -21.55 18.24
C ALA A 220 -5.08 -21.65 19.33
N ALA A 221 -6.17 -20.88 19.23
CA ALA A 221 -7.33 -21.03 20.10
C ALA A 221 -8.22 -22.21 19.67
N VAL A 222 -8.43 -22.39 18.35
CA VAL A 222 -9.21 -23.51 17.78
C VAL A 222 -8.42 -24.83 17.82
N ALA A 223 -7.11 -24.79 17.55
CA ALA A 223 -6.20 -25.95 17.57
C ALA A 223 -5.95 -26.57 18.97
N ARG A 224 -6.65 -26.09 20.01
CA ARG A 224 -6.74 -26.76 21.33
C ARG A 224 -7.96 -27.68 21.43
N GLN A 225 -8.92 -27.54 20.52
CA GLN A 225 -10.14 -28.34 20.42
C GLN A 225 -10.02 -29.37 19.29
N GLU A 226 -9.44 -28.96 18.16
CA GLU A 226 -9.07 -29.83 17.05
C GLU A 226 -7.62 -30.32 17.20
N VAL A 227 -7.38 -31.63 17.07
CA VAL A 227 -6.15 -32.33 17.47
C VAL A 227 -4.87 -31.71 16.86
N ASN A 228 -3.92 -31.32 17.75
CA ASN A 228 -2.54 -30.89 17.50
C ASN A 228 -2.10 -30.85 16.02
N ILE A 229 -2.26 -29.69 15.39
CA ILE A 229 -2.04 -29.47 13.95
C ILE A 229 -0.53 -29.49 13.63
N PRO A 230 0.01 -30.52 12.94
CA PRO A 230 1.45 -30.65 12.77
C PRO A 230 2.07 -29.55 11.90
N ALA A 231 1.32 -29.07 10.89
CA ALA A 231 1.74 -27.96 10.05
C ALA A 231 1.96 -26.66 10.85
N LEU A 232 1.10 -26.39 11.83
CA LEU A 232 1.22 -25.24 12.72
C LEU A 232 2.47 -25.35 13.61
N LYS A 233 2.69 -26.52 14.22
CA LYS A 233 3.87 -26.79 15.05
C LYS A 233 5.16 -26.56 14.25
N ASN A 234 5.31 -27.23 13.10
CA ASN A 234 6.51 -27.16 12.28
C ASN A 234 6.78 -25.71 11.78
N PHE A 235 5.73 -24.93 11.51
CA PHE A 235 5.87 -23.53 11.10
C PHE A 235 6.39 -22.64 12.23
N VAL A 236 5.85 -22.78 13.44
CA VAL A 236 6.33 -22.02 14.62
C VAL A 236 7.76 -22.41 14.97
N GLU A 237 8.10 -23.71 14.94
CA GLU A 237 9.47 -24.20 15.20
C GLU A 237 10.48 -23.65 14.19
N ASN A 238 10.12 -23.55 12.90
CA ASN A 238 10.99 -22.96 11.88
C ASN A 238 11.21 -21.44 12.06
N LEU A 239 10.21 -20.70 12.53
CA LEU A 239 10.32 -19.24 12.72
C LEU A 239 10.94 -18.84 14.07
N TYR A 240 10.94 -19.73 15.05
CA TYR A 240 11.35 -19.43 16.43
C TYR A 240 12.80 -18.92 16.57
N PRO A 241 13.84 -19.52 15.93
CA PRO A 241 15.22 -19.08 16.11
C PRO A 241 15.46 -17.62 15.68
N THR A 242 14.95 -17.23 14.51
CA THR A 242 15.07 -15.86 14.00
C THR A 242 14.19 -14.88 14.78
N SER A 243 13.01 -15.30 15.22
CA SER A 243 12.14 -14.48 16.10
C SER A 243 12.79 -14.20 17.44
N LEU A 244 13.48 -15.19 18.03
CA LEU A 244 14.24 -15.05 19.27
C LEU A 244 15.47 -14.14 19.08
N GLU A 245 16.17 -14.23 17.96
CA GLU A 245 17.28 -13.32 17.63
C GLU A 245 16.83 -11.86 17.55
N LEU A 246 15.66 -11.60 16.93
CA LEU A 246 15.05 -10.27 16.83
C LEU A 246 14.63 -9.73 18.20
N ALA A 247 13.98 -10.55 19.04
CA ALA A 247 13.54 -10.15 20.38
C ALA A 247 14.71 -9.75 21.30
N ASN A 248 15.88 -10.38 21.14
CA ASN A 248 17.07 -10.04 21.91
C ASN A 248 17.76 -8.74 21.45
N LYS A 249 17.51 -8.24 20.24
CA LYS A 249 18.09 -7.00 19.69
C LYS A 249 17.33 -5.76 20.17
N LYS A 250 17.49 -5.45 21.46
CA LYS A 250 16.83 -4.42 22.32
C LYS A 250 16.63 -2.97 21.80
N LYS A 251 16.87 -2.62 20.53
CA LYS A 251 16.75 -1.22 20.04
C LYS A 251 15.38 -0.79 19.52
N HIS A 252 14.54 -1.69 19.01
CA HIS A 252 13.14 -1.40 18.70
C HIS A 252 12.28 -2.64 19.00
N ILE A 253 11.48 -2.57 20.07
CA ILE A 253 10.52 -3.62 20.43
C ILE A 253 9.10 -3.06 20.23
N PRO A 254 8.42 -3.38 19.11
CA PRO A 254 6.96 -3.38 19.13
C PRO A 254 6.49 -4.42 20.15
N VAL A 255 5.56 -4.05 21.03
CA VAL A 255 5.27 -4.74 22.31
C VAL A 255 4.68 -6.17 22.14
N ARG A 256 4.37 -6.59 20.91
CA ARG A 256 3.60 -7.79 20.57
C ARG A 256 4.37 -9.11 20.48
N LEU A 257 5.68 -9.12 20.18
CA LEU A 257 6.46 -10.37 20.08
C LEU A 257 6.45 -11.22 21.37
N SER A 258 6.16 -10.60 22.51
CA SER A 258 6.00 -11.22 23.83
C SER A 258 5.05 -12.43 23.86
N PHE A 259 4.09 -12.52 22.93
CA PHE A 259 3.12 -13.63 22.85
C PHE A 259 3.63 -14.91 22.16
N ILE A 260 4.83 -14.90 21.56
CA ILE A 260 5.40 -16.11 20.91
C ILE A 260 6.07 -17.06 21.92
N MET A 261 6.37 -16.61 23.14
CA MET A 261 6.95 -17.48 24.16
C MET A 261 5.85 -18.34 24.82
N PRO A 262 5.93 -19.68 24.74
CA PRO A 262 5.16 -20.53 25.63
C PRO A 262 5.68 -20.35 27.07
N PRO A 263 4.81 -20.42 28.10
CA PRO A 263 5.28 -20.57 29.47
C PRO A 263 6.01 -21.91 29.61
N SER A 264 7.14 -21.88 30.31
CA SER A 264 7.95 -23.04 30.72
C SER A 264 7.27 -23.85 31.83
#